data_AF-A0A4R8XFS4-F1
#
_entry.id   AF-A0A4R8XFS4-F1
#
_cell.length_a   1.000
_cell.length_b   1.000
_cell.length_c   1.000
_cell.angle_alpha   90.00
_cell.angle_beta   90.00
_cell.angle_gamma   90.00
#
_symmetry.space_group_name_H-M   'P 1'
#
loop_
_entity.id
_entity.type
_entity.pdbx_description
1 polymer ?
#
loop_
_entity_poly.entity_id
_entity_poly.type
_entity_poly.pdbx_seq_one_letter_code
_entity_poly.pdbx_strand_id
1 'polypeptide(L)'
;MTTTADDLRQATDAVALLGSVFAENKALADAEVLAGQRPIAAARRLLDTRSARMAATIARRSRLEPGHSGLAAQQGFLSPQALIQKVTGSTKNDAFKLVAVGSMMADAAAAEKLV
;
A
#
# COMPACT_ATOMS: atom_id res chain seq x y z
N MET A 1 13.84 16.01 -10.93
CA MET A 1 12.48 15.53 -10.57
C MET A 1 12.69 14.19 -9.88
N THR A 2 12.47 14.08 -8.57
CA THR A 2 12.55 12.77 -7.91
C THR A 2 11.41 11.91 -8.43
N THR A 3 11.71 10.67 -8.82
CA THR A 3 10.66 9.74 -9.20
C THR A 3 9.99 9.21 -7.93
N THR A 4 8.73 8.77 -8.00
CA THR A 4 8.04 8.16 -6.85
C THR A 4 8.82 6.98 -6.25
N ALA A 5 9.67 6.32 -7.05
CA ALA A 5 10.57 5.26 -6.59
C ALA A 5 11.73 5.80 -5.75
N ASP A 6 12.29 6.94 -6.12
CA ASP A 6 13.36 7.60 -5.37
C ASP A 6 12.84 8.15 -4.04
N ASP A 7 11.63 8.71 -4.03
CA ASP A 7 10.97 9.16 -2.79
C ASP A 7 10.76 8.00 -1.80
N LEU A 8 10.40 6.81 -2.31
CA LEU A 8 10.25 5.63 -1.45
C LEU A 8 11.59 5.16 -0.89
N ARG A 9 12.64 5.09 -1.72
CA ARG A 9 13.99 4.73 -1.26
C ARG A 9 14.46 5.68 -0.18
N GLN A 10 14.38 6.99 -0.43
CA GLN A 10 14.78 8.01 0.55
C GLN A 10 13.98 7.91 1.86
N ALA A 11 12.67 7.66 1.80
CA ALA A 11 11.85 7.50 3.00
C ALA A 11 12.24 6.23 3.78
N THR A 12 12.52 5.11 3.11
CA THR A 12 12.95 3.87 3.76
C THR A 12 14.35 4.00 4.36
N ASP A 13 15.29 4.67 3.67
CA ASP A 13 16.63 4.95 4.19
C ASP A 13 16.55 5.83 5.45
N ALA A 14 15.70 6.85 5.45
CA ALA A 14 15.46 7.69 6.62
C ALA A 14 14.87 6.89 7.80
N VAL A 15 13.98 5.93 7.55
CA VAL A 15 13.45 5.03 8.59
C VAL A 15 14.53 4.08 9.12
N ALA A 16 15.40 3.56 8.26
CA ALA A 16 16.49 2.67 8.67
C ALA A 16 17.46 3.36 9.64
N LEU A 17 17.74 4.65 9.42
CA LEU A 17 18.58 5.46 10.30
C LEU A 17 17.96 5.72 11.70
N LEU A 18 16.65 5.55 11.87
CA LEU A 18 16.03 5.66 13.20
C LEU A 18 16.33 4.45 14.09
N GLY A 19 16.62 3.29 13.50
CA GLY A 19 16.89 2.06 14.25
C GLY A 19 18.05 2.20 15.24
N SER A 20 19.10 2.95 14.88
CA SER A 20 20.20 3.26 15.80
C SER A 20 19.78 4.20 16.94
N VAL A 21 18.89 5.15 16.67
CA VAL A 21 18.39 6.11 17.67
C VAL A 21 17.54 5.42 18.75
N PHE A 22 16.69 4.47 18.34
CA PHE A 22 15.85 3.70 19.27
C PHE A 22 16.63 2.62 20.04
N ALA A 23 17.68 2.03 19.43
CA ALA A 23 18.51 1.02 20.08
C ALA A 23 19.32 1.57 21.27
N GLU A 24 19.60 2.88 21.27
CA GLU A 24 20.36 3.55 22.32
C GLU A 24 19.55 3.86 23.60
N ASN A 25 18.24 3.53 23.64
CA ASN A 25 17.38 3.65 24.84
C ASN A 25 17.47 5.03 25.54
N LYS A 26 17.72 6.08 24.76
CA LYS A 26 17.80 7.45 25.28
C LYS A 26 16.39 7.98 25.51
N ALA A 27 16.23 8.75 26.59
CA ALA A 27 15.03 9.56 26.78
C ALA A 27 15.00 10.64 25.68
N LEU A 28 14.27 10.39 24.60
CA LEU A 28 14.10 11.32 23.49
C LEU A 28 13.25 12.51 23.93
N ALA A 29 13.65 13.71 23.54
CA ALA A 29 12.78 14.88 23.65
C ALA A 29 11.59 14.75 22.68
N ASP A 30 10.47 15.41 22.99
CA ASP A 30 9.26 15.39 22.14
C ASP A 30 9.55 15.75 20.68
N ALA A 31 10.45 16.72 20.46
CA ALA A 31 10.87 17.14 19.13
C ALA A 31 11.56 16.00 18.35
N GLU A 32 12.35 15.15 19.03
CA GLU A 32 13.05 14.01 18.43
C GLU A 32 12.09 12.87 18.13
N VAL A 33 11.12 12.60 19.02
CA VAL A 33 10.03 11.63 18.78
C VAL A 33 9.23 12.02 17.54
N LEU A 34 8.82 13.29 17.44
CA LEU A 34 8.08 13.79 16.29
C LEU A 34 8.94 13.81 15.02
N ALA A 35 10.23 14.14 15.12
CA ALA A 35 11.16 14.07 14.00
C ALA A 35 11.31 12.64 13.46
N GLY A 36 11.38 11.64 14.35
CA GLY A 36 11.42 10.22 13.97
C GLY A 36 10.11 9.71 13.36
N GLN A 37 8.95 10.21 13.83
CA GLN A 37 7.66 9.77 13.29
C GLN A 37 7.40 10.23 11.84
N ARG A 38 7.94 11.39 11.44
CA ARG A 38 7.74 11.96 10.09
C ARG A 38 8.17 11.04 8.94
N PRO A 39 9.41 10.52 8.89
CA PRO A 39 9.84 9.62 7.82
C PRO A 39 9.06 8.29 7.82
N ILE A 40 8.65 7.77 8.99
CA ILE A 40 7.77 6.59 9.09
C ILE A 40 6.43 6.87 8.40
N ALA A 41 5.80 8.01 8.71
CA ALA A 41 4.55 8.40 8.08
C ALA A 41 4.68 8.60 6.56
N ALA A 42 5.81 9.16 6.10
CA ALA A 42 6.11 9.32 4.67
C ALA A 42 6.24 7.96 3.96
N ALA A 43 7.04 7.04 4.52
CA ALA A 43 7.21 5.69 3.98
C ALA A 43 5.87 4.93 3.92
N ARG A 44 5.06 5.00 5.00
CA ARG A 44 3.74 4.36 5.04
C ARG A 44 2.82 4.88 3.94
N ARG A 45 2.69 6.19 3.76
CA ARG A 45 1.84 6.76 2.69
C ARG A 45 2.26 6.29 1.29
N LEU A 46 3.57 6.22 1.03
CA LEU A 46 4.10 5.77 -0.25
C LEU A 46 3.88 4.27 -0.48
N LEU A 47 3.93 3.45 0.58
CA LEU A 47 3.62 2.02 0.55
C LEU A 47 2.11 1.79 0.40
N ASP A 48 1.27 2.48 1.17
CA ASP A 48 -0.18 2.37 1.12
C ASP A 48 -0.71 2.69 -0.28
N THR A 49 -0.16 3.73 -0.92
CA THR A 49 -0.45 4.10 -2.31
C THR A 49 -0.15 2.96 -3.28
N ARG A 50 1.02 2.30 -3.15
CA ARG A 50 1.41 1.16 -4.00
C ARG A 50 0.56 -0.06 -3.74
N SER A 51 0.29 -0.35 -2.47
CA SER A 51 -0.58 -1.44 -2.02
C SER A 51 -1.99 -1.29 -2.58
N ALA A 52 -2.56 -0.08 -2.55
CA ALA A 52 -3.87 0.21 -3.14
C ALA A 52 -3.88 -0.03 -4.67
N ARG A 53 -2.86 0.44 -5.40
CA ARG A 53 -2.73 0.19 -6.85
C ARG A 53 -2.63 -1.30 -7.18
N MET A 54 -1.90 -2.06 -6.37
CA MET A 54 -1.80 -3.51 -6.54
C MET A 54 -3.14 -4.20 -6.24
N ALA A 55 -3.82 -3.81 -5.17
CA ALA A 55 -5.15 -4.30 -4.83
C ALA A 55 -6.18 -4.04 -5.94
N ALA A 56 -6.15 -2.86 -6.56
CA ALA A 56 -6.97 -2.54 -7.73
C ALA A 56 -6.69 -3.48 -8.91
N THR A 57 -5.40 -3.78 -9.15
CA THR A 57 -4.99 -4.70 -10.21
C THR A 57 -5.48 -6.12 -9.94
N ILE A 58 -5.34 -6.60 -8.69
CA ILE A 58 -5.86 -7.90 -8.26
C ILE A 58 -7.38 -7.94 -8.42
N ALA A 59 -8.09 -6.90 -7.97
CA ALA A 59 -9.55 -6.81 -8.07
C ALA A 59 -10.01 -6.85 -9.52
N ARG A 60 -9.38 -6.07 -10.41
CA ARG A 60 -9.66 -6.09 -11.85
C ARG A 60 -9.41 -7.47 -12.46
N ARG A 61 -8.26 -8.10 -12.18
CA ARG A 61 -7.93 -9.44 -12.69
C ARG A 61 -8.80 -10.56 -12.09
N SER A 62 -9.46 -10.29 -10.97
CA SER A 62 -10.38 -11.23 -10.33
C SER A 62 -11.82 -11.11 -10.83
N ARG A 63 -12.14 -10.10 -11.64
CA ARG A 63 -13.43 -10.03 -12.34
C ARG A 63 -13.49 -11.19 -13.35
N LEU A 64 -14.68 -11.77 -13.48
CA LEU A 64 -14.94 -12.83 -14.44
C LEU A 64 -14.97 -12.21 -15.84
N GLU A 65 -13.95 -12.52 -16.64
CA GLU A 65 -14.00 -12.30 -18.09
C GLU A 65 -14.67 -13.51 -18.73
N PRO A 66 -15.45 -13.34 -19.83
CA PRO A 66 -16.10 -14.46 -20.50
C PRO A 66 -15.11 -15.60 -20.82
N GLY A 67 -15.40 -16.80 -20.29
CA GLY A 67 -14.61 -18.01 -20.53
C GLY A 67 -13.35 -18.18 -19.67
N HIS A 68 -13.01 -17.26 -18.76
CA HIS A 68 -11.85 -17.38 -17.88
C HIS A 68 -12.22 -17.31 -16.39
N SER A 69 -11.61 -18.18 -15.58
CA SER A 69 -11.63 -18.04 -14.13
C SER A 69 -10.76 -16.85 -13.73
N GLY A 70 -11.32 -15.86 -13.02
CA GLY A 70 -10.58 -14.69 -12.55
C GLY A 70 -9.50 -15.05 -11.53
N LEU A 71 -8.51 -14.17 -11.34
CA LEU A 71 -7.34 -14.40 -10.47
C LEU A 71 -7.72 -14.92 -9.07
N ALA A 72 -8.69 -14.32 -8.38
CA ALA A 72 -9.14 -14.81 -7.07
C ALA A 72 -9.63 -16.26 -7.13
N ALA A 73 -10.46 -16.60 -8.11
CA ALA A 73 -11.03 -17.94 -8.26
C ALA A 73 -9.95 -18.98 -8.64
N GLN A 74 -9.00 -18.61 -9.50
CA GLN A 74 -7.82 -19.46 -9.81
C GLN A 74 -6.96 -19.76 -8.59
N GLN A 75 -6.94 -18.85 -7.62
CA GLN A 75 -6.23 -19.03 -6.34
C GLN A 75 -7.12 -19.66 -5.25
N GLY A 76 -8.34 -20.10 -5.58
CA GLY A 76 -9.27 -20.76 -4.65
C GLY A 76 -10.06 -19.81 -3.74
N PHE A 77 -10.12 -18.52 -4.06
CA PHE A 77 -10.85 -17.52 -3.28
C PHE A 77 -12.15 -17.09 -3.95
N LEU A 78 -13.18 -16.88 -3.13
CA LEU A 78 -14.50 -16.41 -3.59
C LEU A 78 -14.53 -14.91 -3.93
N SER A 79 -13.49 -14.14 -3.57
CA SER A 79 -13.41 -12.72 -3.86
C SER A 79 -11.97 -12.19 -3.87
N PRO A 80 -11.68 -11.07 -4.56
CA PRO A 80 -10.38 -10.43 -4.49
C PRO A 80 -10.02 -9.94 -3.09
N GLN A 81 -11.00 -9.52 -2.29
CA GLN A 81 -10.78 -9.12 -0.89
C GLN A 81 -10.30 -10.30 -0.04
N ALA A 82 -10.88 -11.49 -0.24
CA ALA A 82 -10.45 -12.70 0.47
C ALA A 82 -9.02 -13.10 0.08
N LEU A 83 -8.69 -13.03 -1.21
CA LEU A 83 -7.32 -13.24 -1.69
C LEU A 83 -6.34 -12.22 -1.06
N ILE A 84 -6.67 -10.94 -1.11
CA ILE A 84 -5.82 -9.87 -0.56
C ILE A 84 -5.61 -10.07 0.93
N GLN A 85 -6.69 -10.29 1.69
CA GLN A 85 -6.62 -10.55 3.13
C GLN A 85 -5.65 -11.70 3.44
N LYS A 86 -5.71 -12.79 2.67
CA LYS A 86 -4.83 -13.95 2.88
C LYS A 86 -3.37 -13.64 2.55
N VAL A 87 -3.11 -12.95 1.43
CA VAL A 87 -1.75 -12.65 0.96
C VAL A 87 -1.05 -11.60 1.81
N THR A 88 -1.78 -10.58 2.28
CA THR A 88 -1.20 -9.50 3.09
C THR A 88 -1.20 -9.79 4.59
N GLY A 89 -1.97 -10.79 5.04
CA GLY A 89 -2.21 -11.03 6.46
C GLY A 89 -3.03 -9.92 7.15
N SER A 90 -3.67 -9.04 6.37
CA SER A 90 -4.44 -7.92 6.92
C SER A 90 -5.78 -8.38 7.50
N THR A 91 -6.46 -7.48 8.20
CA THR A 91 -7.85 -7.72 8.56
C THR A 91 -8.74 -7.73 7.31
N LYS A 92 -9.94 -8.30 7.44
CA LYS A 92 -10.98 -8.22 6.40
C LYS A 92 -11.27 -6.75 6.05
N ASN A 93 -11.49 -5.89 7.05
CA ASN A 93 -11.79 -4.48 6.82
C ASN A 93 -10.67 -3.76 6.08
N ASP A 94 -9.41 -4.06 6.39
CA ASP A 94 -8.27 -3.44 5.69
C ASP A 94 -8.19 -3.90 4.23
N ALA A 95 -8.42 -5.19 3.96
CA ALA A 95 -8.47 -5.70 2.59
C ALA A 95 -9.59 -5.04 1.78
N PHE A 96 -10.77 -4.86 2.37
CA PHE A 96 -11.88 -4.14 1.74
C PHE A 96 -11.53 -2.68 1.45
N LYS A 97 -10.99 -1.96 2.44
CA LYS A 97 -10.56 -0.56 2.27
C LYS A 97 -9.50 -0.44 1.17
N LEU A 98 -8.53 -1.35 1.14
CA LEU A 98 -7.45 -1.32 0.17
C LEU A 98 -7.96 -1.50 -1.28
N VAL A 99 -8.91 -2.41 -1.49
CA VAL A 99 -9.60 -2.58 -2.78
C VAL A 99 -10.41 -1.35 -3.17
N ALA A 100 -11.14 -0.75 -2.21
CA ALA A 100 -11.98 0.42 -2.47
C ALA A 100 -11.12 1.64 -2.87
N VAL A 101 -10.11 1.98 -2.07
CA VAL A 101 -9.16 3.07 -2.36
C VAL A 101 -8.47 2.82 -3.70
N GLY A 102 -7.98 1.59 -3.93
CA GLY A 102 -7.33 1.23 -5.18
C GLY A 102 -8.23 1.41 -6.40
N SER A 103 -9.51 1.03 -6.31
CA SER A 103 -10.48 1.19 -7.40
C SER A 103 -10.73 2.67 -7.68
N MET A 104 -10.93 3.50 -6.65
CA MET A 104 -11.09 4.95 -6.80
C MET A 104 -9.88 5.60 -7.49
N MET A 105 -8.66 5.17 -7.15
CA MET A 105 -7.45 5.64 -7.82
C MET A 105 -7.38 5.23 -9.29
N ALA A 106 -7.82 4.01 -9.61
CA ALA A 106 -7.85 3.54 -10.99
C ALA A 106 -8.89 4.31 -11.82
N ASP A 107 -10.06 4.60 -11.24
CA ASP A 107 -11.13 5.36 -11.88
C ASP A 107 -10.69 6.82 -12.12
N ALA A 108 -10.05 7.46 -11.14
CA ALA A 108 -9.49 8.81 -11.28
C ALA A 108 -8.44 8.87 -12.41
N ALA A 109 -7.51 7.92 -12.44
CA ALA A 109 -6.49 7.84 -13.50
C ALA A 109 -7.07 7.52 -14.89
N ALA A 110 -8.25 6.88 -14.96
CA ALA A 110 -8.96 6.67 -16.22
C ALA A 110 -9.65 7.96 -16.68
N ALA A 111 -10.27 8.69 -15.76
CA ALA A 111 -10.91 9.98 -16.06
C ALA A 111 -9.91 11.02 -16.57
N GLU A 112 -8.72 11.12 -15.97
CA GLU A 112 -7.64 12.02 -16.41
C GLU A 112 -7.18 11.77 -17.85
N LYS A 113 -7.30 10.55 -18.37
CA LYS A 113 -6.90 10.22 -19.75
C LYS A 113 -7.94 10.59 -20.81
N LEU A 114 -9.14 10.95 -20.38
CA LEU A 114 -10.25 11.34 -21.27
C LEU A 114 -10.32 12.86 -21.49
N VAL A 115 -9.42 13.62 -20.85
CA VAL A 115 -9.26 15.08 -20.94
C VAL A 115 -8.02 15.41 -21.76
#